data_AF-T1HV53-F1
#
_entry.id   AF-T1HV53-F1
#
_cell.length_a   1.000
_cell.length_b   1.000
_cell.length_c   1.000
_cell.angle_alpha   90.00
_cell.angle_beta   90.00
_cell.angle_gamma   90.00
#
_symmetry.space_group_name_H-M   'P 1'
#
loop_
_entity.id
_entity.type
_entity.pdbx_description
1 polymer ?
#
loop_
_entity_poly.entity_id
_entity_poly.type
_entity_poly.pdbx_seq_one_letter_code
_entity_poly.pdbx_strand_id
1 'polypeptide(L)'
;MPLSCRFYKEKYPEVEDVVMVNVRSVAEMGAYVHLLEYNNIEGMILLSELSRRRIRSINKLIRVGKTEPVVVIRVDKEKGYIDLSKRRVSPEDVEKCTERFAKAKAVNSILRHVAELLNYETDEQLEELYQRTAWFFEERQKKKSSAYDFFKQAVLDNSILAECGLDEATQEVLLTNIKRKLTSQAVKIRADIEVACYGYEGIDAVKTALKAGLALSTEELPIKINLIAPPLY
;
A
#
# COMPACT_ATOMS: atom_id res chain seq x y z
N MET A 1 14.49 -1.79 20.02
CA MET A 1 13.35 -0.88 19.73
C MET A 1 12.83 -1.22 18.34
N PRO A 2 11.54 -1.02 18.00
CA PRO A 2 11.13 -1.18 16.62
C PRO A 2 11.81 -0.11 15.77
N LEU A 3 12.64 -0.53 14.82
CA LEU A 3 13.27 0.37 13.85
C LEU A 3 12.17 1.13 13.12
N SER A 4 12.23 2.45 13.14
CA SER A 4 11.22 3.32 12.55
C SER A 4 11.92 4.33 11.66
N CYS A 5 11.72 4.21 10.35
CA CYS A 5 12.21 5.18 9.38
C CYS A 5 11.06 5.95 8.73
N ARG A 6 11.34 7.18 8.35
CA ARG A 6 10.46 8.06 7.57
C ARG A 6 10.24 7.50 6.17
N PHE A 7 9.01 7.67 5.66
CA PHE A 7 8.63 7.11 4.36
C PHE A 7 9.24 7.94 3.23
N TYR A 8 9.37 9.24 3.43
CA TYR A 8 9.89 10.20 2.44
C TYR A 8 11.26 10.76 2.85
N LYS A 9 12.05 11.18 1.84
CA LYS A 9 13.35 11.85 2.03
C LYS A 9 13.21 13.14 2.84
N GLU A 10 12.11 13.86 2.63
CA GLU A 10 11.82 15.12 3.31
C GLU A 10 11.46 14.88 4.78
N LYS A 11 12.07 15.66 5.68
CA LYS A 11 11.78 15.55 7.13
C LYS A 11 10.41 16.11 7.50
N TYR A 12 9.91 17.07 6.73
CA TYR A 12 8.64 17.73 6.98
C TYR A 12 7.78 17.72 5.71
N PRO A 13 6.45 17.61 5.85
CA PRO A 13 5.55 17.75 4.72
C PRO A 13 5.55 19.19 4.18
N GLU A 14 5.10 19.35 2.95
CA GLU A 14 4.86 20.66 2.34
C GLU A 14 3.49 21.20 2.75
N VAL A 15 3.33 22.52 2.66
CA VAL A 15 2.06 23.18 2.90
C VAL A 15 1.06 22.74 1.82
N GLU A 16 -0.19 22.51 2.21
CA GLU A 16 -1.28 21.96 1.38
C GLU A 16 -1.16 20.48 0.99
N ASP A 17 -0.13 19.76 1.44
CA ASP A 17 -0.05 18.30 1.20
C ASP A 17 -1.07 17.54 2.07
N VAL A 18 -1.59 16.43 1.53
CA VAL A 18 -2.58 15.59 2.20
C VAL A 18 -1.87 14.38 2.77
N VAL A 19 -1.85 14.29 4.09
CA VAL A 19 -1.11 13.28 4.85
C VAL A 19 -2.03 12.43 5.72
N MET A 20 -1.64 11.18 5.94
CA MET A 20 -2.35 10.27 6.84
C MET A 20 -1.80 10.40 8.26
N VAL A 21 -2.67 10.73 9.21
CA VAL A 21 -2.28 10.90 10.62
C VAL A 21 -3.00 9.93 11.53
N ASN A 22 -2.35 9.53 12.63
CA ASN A 22 -2.95 8.75 13.69
C ASN A 22 -3.22 9.63 14.92
N VAL A 23 -4.45 9.60 15.43
CA VAL A 23 -4.84 10.43 16.57
C VAL A 23 -4.29 9.85 17.86
N ARG A 24 -3.42 10.60 18.55
CA ARG A 24 -2.82 10.19 19.83
C ARG A 24 -3.69 10.59 21.02
N SER A 25 -4.10 11.86 21.06
CA SER A 25 -4.89 12.39 22.17
C SER A 25 -5.78 13.54 21.69
N VAL A 26 -6.88 13.76 22.40
CA VAL A 26 -7.80 14.87 22.14
C VAL A 26 -7.76 15.77 23.37
N ALA A 27 -7.47 17.06 23.15
CA ALA A 27 -7.44 18.10 24.16
C ALA A 27 -8.54 19.14 23.90
N GLU A 28 -8.75 20.08 24.83
CA GLU A 28 -9.76 21.13 24.67
C GLU A 28 -9.43 22.10 23.54
N MET A 29 -8.14 22.35 23.27
CA MET A 29 -7.70 23.24 22.19
C MET A 29 -7.67 22.56 20.81
N GLY A 30 -7.66 21.23 20.74
CA GLY A 30 -7.50 20.49 19.48
C GLY A 30 -7.17 19.01 19.67
N ALA A 31 -6.82 18.32 18.57
CA ALA A 31 -6.38 16.93 18.61
C ALA A 31 -4.89 16.83 18.27
N TYR A 32 -4.12 16.13 19.12
CA TYR A 32 -2.73 15.79 18.85
C TYR A 32 -2.68 14.50 18.06
N VAL A 33 -1.93 14.53 16.97
CA VAL A 33 -1.82 13.42 16.03
C VAL A 33 -0.37 13.15 15.68
N HIS A 34 -0.05 11.93 15.28
CA HIS A 34 1.25 11.56 14.74
C HIS A 34 1.14 11.36 13.24
N LEU A 35 2.07 11.95 12.49
CA LEU A 35 2.22 11.73 11.06
C LEU A 35 2.95 10.41 10.85
N LEU A 36 2.22 9.36 10.44
CA LEU A 36 2.79 8.02 10.25
C LEU A 36 3.85 7.99 9.14
N GLU A 37 3.69 8.87 8.14
CA GLU A 37 4.57 8.94 6.97
C GLU A 37 5.93 9.59 7.29
N TYR A 38 6.00 10.44 8.31
CA TYR A 38 7.19 11.23 8.63
C TYR A 38 7.77 10.83 10.00
N ASN A 39 7.90 9.53 10.28
CA ASN A 39 8.48 9.03 11.53
C ASN A 39 7.74 9.47 12.81
N ASN A 40 6.40 9.52 12.77
CA ASN A 40 5.55 9.88 13.92
C ASN A 40 5.79 11.29 14.48
N ILE A 41 6.18 12.25 13.63
CA ILE A 41 6.21 13.67 14.03
C ILE A 41 4.85 14.08 14.57
N GLU A 42 4.87 14.88 15.63
CA GLU A 42 3.67 15.40 16.28
C GLU A 42 3.06 16.53 15.43
N GLY A 43 1.75 16.45 15.22
CA GLY A 43 0.95 17.48 14.58
C GLY A 43 -0.27 17.82 15.44
N MET A 44 -0.83 19.01 15.21
CA MET A 44 -2.00 19.49 15.92
C MET A 44 -3.12 19.82 14.93
N ILE A 45 -4.32 19.31 15.19
CA ILE A 45 -5.53 19.70 14.48
C ILE A 45 -6.30 20.67 15.36
N LEU A 46 -6.50 21.90 14.89
CA LEU A 46 -7.33 22.88 15.59
C LEU A 46 -8.80 22.48 15.57
N LEU A 47 -9.52 22.75 16.65
CA LEU A 47 -10.96 22.46 16.75
C LEU A 47 -11.78 23.15 15.64
N SER A 48 -11.40 24.38 15.26
CA SER A 48 -12.02 25.14 14.18
C SER A 48 -11.83 24.50 12.80
N GLU A 49 -10.82 23.65 12.64
CA GLU A 49 -10.45 22.99 11.39
C GLU A 49 -10.88 21.51 11.36
N LEU A 50 -11.67 21.05 12.35
CA LEU A 50 -12.20 19.69 12.43
C LEU A 50 -13.41 19.45 11.51
N SER A 51 -14.31 20.44 11.40
CA SER A 51 -15.56 20.31 10.66
C SER A 51 -16.08 21.64 10.14
N ARG A 52 -16.81 21.60 9.02
CA ARG A 52 -17.52 22.76 8.45
C ARG A 52 -18.82 23.09 9.20
N ARG A 53 -19.35 22.16 10.00
CA ARG A 53 -20.63 22.30 10.72
C ARG A 53 -20.41 22.43 12.22
N ARG A 54 -21.37 23.06 12.93
CA ARG A 54 -21.32 23.19 14.39
C ARG A 54 -21.28 21.81 15.06
N ILE A 55 -20.28 21.61 15.92
CA ILE A 55 -19.95 20.32 16.51
C ILE A 55 -20.75 20.16 17.81
N ARG A 56 -21.51 19.05 17.95
CA ARG A 56 -22.15 18.69 19.23
C ARG A 56 -21.24 17.89 20.16
N SER A 57 -20.37 17.04 19.60
CA SER A 57 -19.42 16.21 20.36
C SER A 57 -18.22 15.85 19.49
N ILE A 58 -17.01 16.11 20.01
CA ILE A 58 -15.72 15.88 19.34
C ILE A 58 -15.43 14.38 19.21
N ASN A 59 -15.79 13.60 20.24
CA ASN A 59 -15.56 12.15 20.32
C ASN A 59 -16.26 11.35 19.22
N LYS A 60 -17.27 11.93 18.54
CA LYS A 60 -17.94 11.30 17.40
C LYS A 60 -17.18 11.50 16.08
N LEU A 61 -16.46 12.61 15.95
CA LEU A 61 -15.73 12.97 14.72
C LEU A 61 -14.31 12.43 14.70
N ILE A 62 -13.68 12.37 15.87
CA ILE A 62 -12.30 11.90 16.04
C ILE A 62 -12.28 10.92 17.20
N ARG A 63 -11.66 9.76 16.96
CA ARG A 63 -11.37 8.77 18.00
C ARG A 63 -9.87 8.56 18.09
N VAL A 64 -9.38 8.46 19.32
CA VAL A 64 -8.00 8.10 19.61
C VAL A 64 -7.68 6.74 18.97
N GLY A 65 -6.51 6.64 18.35
CA GLY A 65 -6.01 5.46 17.67
C GLY A 65 -6.53 5.25 16.24
N LYS A 66 -7.42 6.12 15.73
CA LYS A 66 -7.85 6.06 14.33
C LYS A 66 -6.90 6.85 13.42
N THR A 67 -6.72 6.32 12.21
CA THR A 67 -6.03 7.01 11.13
C THR A 67 -7.01 7.83 10.32
N GLU A 68 -6.72 9.11 10.12
CA GLU A 68 -7.55 10.05 9.39
C GLU A 68 -6.68 10.84 8.40
N PRO A 69 -7.15 11.08 7.16
CA PRO A 69 -6.46 11.95 6.21
C PRO A 69 -6.73 13.42 6.56
N VAL A 70 -5.67 14.23 6.54
CA VAL A 70 -5.73 15.67 6.86
C VAL A 70 -4.79 16.44 5.94
N VAL A 71 -5.11 17.71 5.71
CA VAL A 71 -4.27 18.64 4.94
C VAL A 71 -3.37 19.43 5.87
N VAL A 72 -2.12 19.61 5.49
CA VAL A 72 -1.17 20.48 6.18
C VAL A 72 -1.46 21.95 5.85
N ILE A 73 -1.74 22.77 6.86
CA ILE A 73 -1.94 24.22 6.67
C ILE A 73 -0.62 24.96 6.84
N ARG A 74 0.12 24.64 7.90
CA ARG A 74 1.31 25.38 8.29
C ARG A 74 2.32 24.43 8.90
N VAL A 75 3.58 24.67 8.58
CA VAL A 75 4.72 23.92 9.09
C VAL A 75 5.73 24.91 9.63
N ASP A 76 5.96 24.89 10.94
CA ASP A 76 7.03 25.64 11.58
C ASP A 76 8.23 24.72 11.80
N LYS A 77 9.17 24.74 10.86
CA LYS A 77 10.36 23.84 10.84
C LYS A 77 11.29 24.01 12.04
N GLU A 78 11.31 25.18 12.66
CA GLU A 78 12.17 25.49 13.81
C GLU A 78 11.65 24.88 15.11
N LYS A 79 10.33 24.86 15.28
CA LYS A 79 9.66 24.35 16.49
C LYS A 79 9.12 22.93 16.31
N GLY A 80 9.05 22.44 15.08
CA GLY A 80 8.49 21.12 14.75
C GLY A 80 6.97 21.07 14.83
N TYR A 81 6.28 22.22 14.87
CA TYR A 81 4.81 22.26 14.91
C TYR A 81 4.23 22.18 13.50
N ILE A 82 3.24 21.30 13.34
CA ILE A 82 2.49 21.11 12.10
C ILE A 82 1.02 21.34 12.41
N ASP A 83 0.45 22.38 11.82
CA ASP A 83 -0.98 22.65 11.90
C ASP A 83 -1.70 21.93 10.77
N LEU A 84 -2.72 21.16 11.15
CA LEU A 84 -3.44 20.25 10.27
C LEU A 84 -4.93 20.64 10.22
N SER A 85 -5.57 20.38 9.08
CA SER A 85 -7.00 20.58 8.90
C SER A 85 -7.68 19.39 8.24
N LYS A 86 -8.81 19.01 8.81
CA LYS A 86 -9.74 18.03 8.23
C LYS A 86 -10.81 18.72 7.39
N ARG A 87 -11.05 20.01 7.60
CA ARG A 87 -12.10 20.80 6.93
C ARG A 87 -11.85 21.01 5.43
N ARG A 88 -10.58 21.13 5.05
CA ARG A 88 -10.14 21.46 3.68
C ARG A 88 -10.01 20.22 2.78
N VAL A 89 -10.09 19.02 3.34
CA VAL A 89 -9.92 17.77 2.59
C VAL A 89 -11.18 17.47 1.76
N SER A 90 -11.03 17.24 0.47
CA SER A 90 -12.10 16.73 -0.41
C SER A 90 -12.13 15.20 -0.39
N PRO A 91 -13.29 14.55 -0.62
CA PRO A 91 -13.36 13.09 -0.65
C PRO A 91 -12.46 12.45 -1.73
N GLU A 92 -12.26 13.14 -2.86
CA GLU A 92 -11.32 12.69 -3.91
C GLU A 92 -9.86 12.69 -3.42
N ASP A 93 -9.49 13.67 -2.61
CA ASP A 93 -8.14 13.76 -2.04
C ASP A 93 -7.93 12.73 -0.92
N VAL A 94 -9.00 12.42 -0.16
CA VAL A 94 -8.99 11.30 0.80
C VAL A 94 -8.65 10.00 0.10
N GLU A 95 -9.33 9.69 -1.00
CA GLU A 95 -9.14 8.42 -1.71
C GLU A 95 -7.72 8.31 -2.27
N LYS A 96 -7.24 9.36 -2.95
CA LYS A 96 -5.85 9.42 -3.46
C LYS A 96 -4.81 9.29 -2.34
N CYS A 97 -5.02 9.97 -1.21
CA CYS A 97 -4.13 9.88 -0.04
C CYS A 97 -4.16 8.47 0.56
N THR A 98 -5.33 7.85 0.69
CA THR A 98 -5.44 6.48 1.22
C THR A 98 -4.73 5.46 0.33
N GLU A 99 -4.85 5.58 -0.99
CA GLU A 99 -4.16 4.71 -1.94
C GLU A 99 -2.64 4.91 -1.86
N ARG A 100 -2.18 6.17 -1.87
CA ARG A 100 -0.77 6.53 -1.72
C ARG A 100 -0.18 6.00 -0.41
N PHE A 101 -0.89 6.19 0.70
CA PHE A 101 -0.48 5.70 2.00
C PHE A 101 -0.43 4.17 2.04
N ALA A 102 -1.38 3.48 1.41
CA ALA A 102 -1.37 2.01 1.34
C ALA A 102 -0.15 1.49 0.58
N LYS A 103 0.18 2.13 -0.55
CA LYS A 103 1.39 1.84 -1.34
C LYS A 103 2.66 2.05 -0.51
N ALA A 104 2.81 3.22 0.12
CA ALA A 104 3.98 3.55 0.92
C ALA A 104 4.12 2.66 2.17
N LYS A 105 3.01 2.34 2.83
CA LYS A 105 2.97 1.39 3.97
C LYS A 105 3.38 -0.02 3.54
N ALA A 106 2.95 -0.47 2.35
CA ALA A 106 3.35 -1.76 1.82
C ALA A 106 4.87 -1.83 1.61
N VAL A 107 5.45 -0.79 1.01
CA VAL A 107 6.90 -0.63 0.81
C VAL A 107 7.65 -0.60 2.14
N ASN A 108 7.22 0.24 3.09
CA ASN A 108 7.87 0.32 4.40
C ASN A 108 7.89 -1.04 5.09
N SER A 109 6.77 -1.76 5.06
CA SER A 109 6.71 -3.09 5.66
C SER A 109 7.54 -4.15 4.91
N ILE A 110 7.85 -3.98 3.61
CA ILE A 110 8.83 -4.84 2.91
C ILE A 110 10.23 -4.52 3.43
N LEU A 111 10.61 -3.25 3.39
CA LEU A 111 11.95 -2.79 3.80
C LEU A 111 12.24 -3.11 5.27
N ARG A 112 11.25 -2.96 6.15
CA ARG A 112 11.35 -3.36 7.55
C ARG A 112 11.61 -4.85 7.71
N HIS A 113 10.92 -5.69 6.96
CA HIS A 113 11.13 -7.13 7.04
C HIS A 113 12.49 -7.55 6.48
N VAL A 114 12.97 -6.87 5.42
CA VAL A 114 14.33 -7.04 4.92
C VAL A 114 15.37 -6.63 5.97
N ALA A 115 15.15 -5.51 6.67
CA ALA A 115 16.02 -5.06 7.76
C ALA A 115 16.04 -6.02 8.95
N GLU A 116 14.90 -6.61 9.31
CA GLU A 116 14.81 -7.66 10.33
C GLU A 116 15.58 -8.93 9.91
N LEU A 117 15.50 -9.33 8.63
CA LEU A 117 16.23 -10.50 8.12
C LEU A 117 17.75 -10.28 8.05
N LEU A 118 18.18 -9.04 7.80
CA LEU A 118 19.59 -8.66 7.76
C LEU A 118 20.15 -8.31 9.16
N ASN A 119 19.33 -8.42 10.21
CA ASN A 119 19.66 -8.07 11.60
C ASN A 119 20.24 -6.65 11.74
N TYR A 120 19.65 -5.66 11.07
CA TYR A 120 20.02 -4.27 11.31
C TYR A 120 19.60 -3.86 12.72
N GLU A 121 20.54 -3.35 13.50
CA GLU A 121 20.30 -2.94 14.89
C GLU A 121 20.20 -1.41 15.03
N THR A 122 20.66 -0.66 14.02
CA THR A 122 20.67 0.82 14.03
C THR A 122 19.68 1.44 13.05
N ASP A 123 19.05 2.53 13.47
CA ASP A 123 18.13 3.32 12.63
C ASP A 123 18.85 3.94 11.42
N GLU A 124 20.17 4.15 11.51
CA GLU A 124 21.03 4.68 10.45
C GLU A 124 21.19 3.69 9.28
N GLN A 125 21.35 2.39 9.57
CA GLN A 125 21.42 1.34 8.53
C GLN A 125 20.09 1.24 7.76
N LEU A 126 18.97 1.42 8.47
CA LEU A 126 17.67 1.47 7.83
C LEU A 126 17.56 2.73 6.97
N GLU A 127 18.02 3.88 7.44
CA GLU A 127 18.03 5.11 6.65
C GLU A 127 18.89 4.99 5.38
N GLU A 128 20.08 4.37 5.45
CA GLU A 128 20.90 4.08 4.27
C GLU A 128 20.20 3.16 3.27
N LEU A 129 19.50 2.14 3.75
CA LEU A 129 18.69 1.26 2.89
C LEU A 129 17.59 2.06 2.18
N TYR A 130 16.90 2.97 2.89
CA TYR A 130 15.89 3.85 2.29
C TYR A 130 16.50 4.85 1.30
N GLN A 131 17.68 5.41 1.60
CA GLN A 131 18.39 6.30 0.68
C GLN A 131 18.72 5.60 -0.64
N ARG A 132 19.24 4.37 -0.57
CA ARG A 132 19.62 3.60 -1.76
C ARG A 132 18.42 3.04 -2.52
N THR A 133 17.31 2.74 -1.85
CA THR A 133 16.09 2.19 -2.46
C THR A 133 15.01 3.25 -2.64
N ALA A 134 14.15 3.42 -1.64
CA ALA A 134 12.91 4.20 -1.74
C ALA A 134 13.14 5.65 -2.18
N TRP A 135 14.11 6.35 -1.60
CA TRP A 135 14.34 7.77 -1.90
C TRP A 135 15.05 7.99 -3.24
N PHE A 136 15.89 7.04 -3.68
CA PHE A 136 16.47 7.07 -5.02
C PHE A 136 15.39 7.00 -6.11
N PHE A 137 14.37 6.17 -5.91
CA PHE A 137 13.26 6.05 -6.85
C PHE A 137 12.31 7.24 -6.83
N GLU A 138 12.06 7.82 -5.65
CA GLU A 138 11.28 9.06 -5.53
C GLU A 138 11.98 10.28 -6.16
N GLU A 139 13.31 10.31 -6.16
CA GLU A 139 14.08 11.41 -6.76
C GLU A 139 14.10 11.33 -8.30
N ARG A 140 14.13 10.11 -8.86
CA ARG A 140 14.06 9.89 -10.32
C ARG A 140 12.69 10.19 -10.91
N GLN A 141 11.62 9.84 -10.21
CA GLN A 141 10.26 10.17 -10.62
C GLN A 141 9.69 11.17 -9.61
N LYS A 142 9.68 12.46 -9.96
CA LYS A 142 9.20 13.62 -9.15
C LYS A 142 7.76 13.54 -8.58
N LYS A 143 7.11 12.37 -8.56
CA LYS A 143 5.82 12.10 -7.93
C LYS A 143 6.01 11.16 -6.74
N LYS A 144 5.52 11.59 -5.58
CA LYS A 144 5.51 10.92 -4.27
C LYS A 144 4.73 9.56 -4.22
N SER A 145 4.57 8.85 -5.34
CA SER A 145 3.75 7.63 -5.45
C SER A 145 4.38 6.48 -6.27
N SER A 146 5.61 6.60 -6.79
CA SER A 146 6.13 5.59 -7.74
C SER A 146 7.09 4.54 -7.19
N ALA A 147 7.42 4.55 -5.89
CA ALA A 147 8.20 3.46 -5.30
C ALA A 147 7.48 2.10 -5.41
N TYR A 148 6.16 2.08 -5.21
CA TYR A 148 5.38 0.84 -5.33
C TYR A 148 5.27 0.32 -6.76
N ASP A 149 5.08 1.20 -7.74
CA ASP A 149 5.04 0.82 -9.15
C ASP A 149 6.39 0.33 -9.63
N PHE A 150 7.48 0.90 -9.10
CA PHE A 150 8.82 0.40 -9.29
C PHE A 150 8.99 -1.02 -8.72
N PHE A 151 8.53 -1.30 -7.49
CA PHE A 151 8.58 -2.66 -6.95
C PHE A 151 7.76 -3.65 -7.78
N LYS A 152 6.63 -3.24 -8.37
CA LYS A 152 5.89 -4.07 -9.33
C LYS A 152 6.70 -4.35 -10.57
N GLN A 153 7.32 -3.32 -11.15
CA GLN A 153 8.15 -3.48 -12.34
C GLN A 153 9.39 -4.33 -12.05
N ALA A 154 9.97 -4.22 -10.85
CA ALA A 154 11.11 -5.03 -10.42
C ALA A 154 10.80 -6.52 -10.29
N VAL A 155 9.52 -6.91 -10.13
CA VAL A 155 9.10 -8.33 -10.20
C VAL A 155 9.15 -8.84 -11.63
N LEU A 156 8.86 -7.98 -12.61
CA LEU A 156 8.85 -8.32 -14.03
C LEU A 156 10.26 -8.25 -14.63
N ASP A 157 11.01 -7.19 -14.32
CA ASP A 157 12.35 -6.91 -14.85
C ASP A 157 13.38 -6.82 -13.71
N ASN A 158 14.24 -7.84 -13.61
CA ASN A 158 15.26 -7.95 -12.55
C ASN A 158 16.40 -6.91 -12.69
N SER A 159 16.62 -6.37 -13.88
CA SER A 159 17.71 -5.42 -14.20
C SER A 159 17.59 -4.09 -13.46
N ILE A 160 16.38 -3.73 -13.07
CA ILE A 160 16.04 -2.47 -12.44
C ILE A 160 16.60 -2.36 -11.01
N LEU A 161 16.76 -3.49 -10.32
CA LEU A 161 17.37 -3.55 -8.99
C LEU A 161 18.90 -3.56 -9.03
N ALA A 162 19.50 -3.94 -10.16
CA ALA A 162 20.96 -3.94 -10.32
C ALA A 162 21.54 -2.52 -10.33
N GLU A 163 20.76 -1.52 -10.74
CA GLU A 163 21.17 -0.10 -10.68
C GLU A 163 21.27 0.45 -9.26
N CYS A 164 20.75 -0.26 -8.25
CA CYS A 164 20.63 0.24 -6.88
C CYS A 164 21.94 0.21 -6.07
N GLY A 165 23.04 -0.37 -6.58
CA GLY A 165 24.33 -0.43 -5.87
C GLY A 165 24.23 -1.02 -4.45
N LEU A 166 23.32 -1.99 -4.26
CA LEU A 166 23.11 -2.70 -3.00
C LEU A 166 23.97 -3.96 -2.98
N ASP A 167 24.38 -4.39 -1.79
CA ASP A 167 25.00 -5.68 -1.59
C ASP A 167 24.13 -6.79 -2.19
N GLU A 168 24.76 -7.73 -2.91
CA GLU A 168 24.11 -8.81 -3.65
C GLU A 168 23.17 -9.64 -2.76
N ALA A 169 23.58 -9.86 -1.50
CA ALA A 169 22.76 -10.51 -0.48
C ALA A 169 21.47 -9.75 -0.13
N THR A 170 21.53 -8.41 -0.06
CA THR A 170 20.37 -7.56 0.23
C THR A 170 19.40 -7.57 -0.95
N GLN A 171 19.90 -7.58 -2.19
CA GLN A 171 19.08 -7.63 -3.39
C GLN A 171 18.28 -8.92 -3.50
N GLU A 172 18.90 -10.08 -3.24
CA GLU A 172 18.19 -11.37 -3.28
C GLU A 172 17.08 -11.48 -2.22
N VAL A 173 17.37 -11.01 -1.00
CA VAL A 173 16.39 -10.99 0.10
C VAL A 173 15.25 -10.02 -0.24
N LEU A 174 15.57 -8.86 -0.80
CA LEU A 174 14.57 -7.88 -1.24
C LEU A 174 13.67 -8.47 -2.34
N LEU A 175 14.24 -9.07 -3.38
CA LEU A 175 13.51 -9.73 -4.47
C LEU A 175 12.56 -10.82 -3.97
N THR A 176 13.05 -11.67 -3.06
CA THR A 176 12.26 -12.75 -2.48
C THR A 176 11.06 -12.20 -1.72
N ASN A 177 11.26 -11.10 -0.96
CA ASN A 177 10.20 -10.47 -0.19
C ASN A 177 9.21 -9.70 -1.05
N ILE A 178 9.67 -9.00 -2.10
CA ILE A 178 8.79 -8.36 -3.08
C ILE A 178 7.94 -9.44 -3.77
N LYS A 179 8.54 -10.53 -4.26
CA LYS A 179 7.79 -11.63 -4.88
C LYS A 179 6.76 -12.25 -3.91
N ARG A 180 7.10 -12.42 -2.64
CA ARG A 180 6.13 -12.96 -1.66
C ARG A 180 4.95 -12.04 -1.40
N LYS A 181 5.18 -10.72 -1.41
CA LYS A 181 4.19 -9.74 -0.94
C LYS A 181 3.43 -9.00 -2.05
N LEU A 182 4.07 -8.84 -3.21
CA LEU A 182 3.56 -8.07 -4.35
C LEU A 182 3.03 -8.93 -5.49
N THR A 183 3.53 -10.16 -5.65
CA THR A 183 2.94 -11.07 -6.64
C THR A 183 1.52 -11.36 -6.19
N SER A 184 0.56 -10.90 -7.00
CA SER A 184 -0.85 -11.20 -6.80
C SER A 184 -0.97 -12.71 -6.58
N GLN A 185 -1.45 -13.12 -5.41
CA GLN A 185 -1.80 -14.51 -5.19
C GLN A 185 -2.70 -14.93 -6.34
N ALA A 186 -2.38 -16.05 -7.00
CA ALA A 186 -3.13 -16.53 -8.16
C ALA A 186 -4.62 -16.52 -7.81
N VAL A 187 -5.38 -15.66 -8.49
CA VAL A 187 -6.80 -15.52 -8.23
C VAL A 187 -7.46 -16.79 -8.76
N LYS A 188 -8.06 -17.57 -7.85
CA LYS A 188 -8.84 -18.74 -8.23
C LYS A 188 -10.18 -18.25 -8.80
N ILE A 189 -10.27 -18.22 -10.12
CA ILE A 189 -11.52 -17.94 -10.82
C ILE A 189 -12.33 -19.24 -10.86
N ARG A 190 -13.58 -19.17 -10.39
CA ARG A 190 -14.57 -20.24 -10.55
C ARG A 190 -15.64 -19.75 -11.50
N ALA A 191 -15.96 -20.54 -12.51
CA ALA A 191 -17.05 -20.32 -13.43
C ALA A 191 -17.88 -21.60 -13.45
N ASP A 192 -19.19 -21.45 -13.31
CA ASP A 192 -20.13 -22.57 -13.34
C ASP A 192 -20.74 -22.63 -14.75
N ILE A 193 -20.72 -23.80 -15.39
CA ILE A 193 -21.19 -23.96 -16.77
C ILE A 193 -22.28 -25.04 -16.82
N GLU A 194 -23.44 -24.70 -17.37
CA GLU A 194 -24.51 -25.65 -17.65
C GLU A 194 -24.39 -26.15 -19.09
N VAL A 195 -24.24 -27.46 -19.28
CA VAL A 195 -24.20 -28.08 -20.61
C VAL A 195 -25.22 -29.21 -20.67
N ALA A 196 -26.22 -29.06 -21.55
CA ALA A 196 -27.24 -30.08 -21.80
C ALA A 196 -27.31 -30.40 -23.29
N CYS A 197 -27.31 -31.69 -23.62
CA CYS A 197 -27.56 -32.18 -24.97
C CYS A 197 -28.54 -33.36 -24.89
N TYR A 198 -29.67 -33.26 -25.60
CA TYR A 198 -30.76 -34.25 -25.57
C TYR A 198 -30.72 -35.23 -26.77
N GLY A 199 -29.67 -35.16 -27.61
CA GLY A 199 -29.49 -36.06 -28.74
C GLY A 199 -28.96 -37.44 -28.35
N TYR A 200 -29.09 -38.42 -29.24
CA TYR A 200 -28.63 -39.80 -29.03
C TYR A 200 -27.11 -39.90 -28.73
N GLU A 201 -26.31 -39.00 -29.33
CA GLU A 201 -24.86 -38.86 -29.07
C GLU A 201 -24.52 -37.72 -28.09
N GLY A 202 -25.47 -37.32 -27.23
CA GLY A 202 -25.32 -36.13 -26.38
C GLY A 202 -24.15 -36.20 -25.40
N ILE A 203 -23.82 -37.39 -24.91
CA ILE A 203 -22.71 -37.60 -23.96
C ILE A 203 -21.36 -37.30 -24.63
N ASP A 204 -21.18 -37.74 -25.87
CA ASP A 204 -19.93 -37.53 -26.62
C ASP A 204 -19.78 -36.07 -27.05
N ALA A 205 -20.89 -35.39 -27.37
CA ALA A 205 -20.90 -33.96 -27.64
C ALA A 205 -20.46 -33.13 -26.42
N VAL A 206 -21.02 -33.41 -25.23
CA VAL A 206 -20.64 -32.73 -23.98
C VAL A 206 -19.17 -32.99 -23.65
N LYS A 207 -18.72 -34.25 -23.74
CA LYS A 207 -17.32 -34.61 -23.46
C LYS A 207 -16.34 -33.94 -24.42
N THR A 208 -16.70 -33.79 -25.70
CA THR A 208 -15.88 -33.12 -26.71
C THR A 208 -15.79 -31.63 -26.45
N ALA A 209 -16.90 -30.98 -26.07
CA ALA A 209 -16.93 -29.57 -25.69
C ALA A 209 -16.03 -29.29 -24.47
N LEU A 210 -16.12 -30.12 -23.43
CA LEU A 210 -15.29 -29.98 -22.22
C LEU A 210 -13.80 -30.22 -22.51
N LYS A 211 -13.48 -31.20 -23.38
CA LYS A 211 -12.10 -31.44 -23.84
C LYS A 211 -11.54 -30.26 -24.65
N ALA A 212 -12.35 -29.65 -25.51
CA ALA A 212 -11.96 -28.46 -26.26
C ALA A 212 -11.70 -27.27 -25.31
N GLY A 213 -12.52 -27.12 -24.27
CA GLY A 213 -12.29 -26.13 -23.21
C GLY A 213 -11.00 -26.37 -22.43
N LEU A 214 -10.68 -27.63 -22.12
CA LEU A 214 -9.39 -28.00 -21.50
C LEU A 214 -8.20 -27.73 -22.42
N ALA A 215 -8.34 -27.95 -23.73
CA ALA A 215 -7.26 -27.71 -24.69
C ALA A 215 -6.88 -26.22 -24.84
N LEU A 216 -7.76 -25.30 -24.45
CA LEU A 216 -7.49 -23.86 -24.44
C LEU A 216 -6.66 -23.42 -23.21
N SER A 217 -6.29 -24.33 -22.31
CA SER A 217 -5.45 -24.00 -21.16
C SER A 217 -4.02 -23.65 -21.59
N THR A 218 -3.49 -22.53 -21.11
CA THR A 218 -2.08 -22.14 -21.27
C THR A 218 -1.27 -22.53 -20.03
N GLU A 219 0.06 -22.65 -20.15
CA GLU A 219 0.95 -22.99 -19.01
C GLU A 219 0.87 -21.97 -17.87
N GLU A 220 0.56 -20.71 -18.20
CA GLU A 220 0.35 -19.63 -17.22
C GLU A 220 -1.03 -19.69 -16.54
N LEU A 221 -2.04 -20.30 -17.18
CA LEU A 221 -3.42 -20.38 -16.68
C LEU A 221 -3.95 -21.82 -16.79
N PRO A 222 -3.65 -22.69 -15.81
CA PRO A 222 -4.13 -24.06 -15.80
C PRO A 222 -5.64 -24.09 -15.53
N ILE A 223 -6.44 -24.44 -16.55
CA ILE A 223 -7.89 -24.61 -16.43
C ILE A 223 -8.18 -26.03 -15.93
N LYS A 224 -9.02 -26.13 -14.89
CA LYS A 224 -9.54 -27.41 -14.38
C LYS A 224 -11.06 -27.37 -14.40
N ILE A 225 -11.67 -28.36 -15.06
CA ILE A 225 -13.12 -28.53 -15.12
C ILE A 225 -13.49 -29.73 -14.26
N ASN A 226 -14.42 -29.56 -13.32
CA ASN A 226 -14.86 -30.61 -12.40
C ASN A 226 -16.37 -30.69 -12.41
N LEU A 227 -16.94 -31.87 -12.66
CA LEU A 227 -18.38 -32.08 -12.55
C LEU A 227 -18.84 -31.87 -11.10
N ILE A 228 -19.78 -30.94 -10.88
CA ILE A 228 -20.40 -30.71 -9.58
C ILE A 228 -21.67 -31.55 -9.45
N ALA A 229 -22.61 -31.42 -10.39
CA ALA A 229 -23.83 -32.21 -10.47
C ALA A 229 -24.40 -32.11 -11.89
N PRO A 230 -24.96 -33.16 -12.52
CA PRO A 230 -25.60 -33.00 -13.84
C PRO A 230 -26.75 -31.98 -13.77
N PRO A 231 -26.87 -30.95 -14.66
CA PRO A 231 -26.06 -30.62 -15.85
C PRO A 231 -24.95 -29.55 -15.64
N LEU A 232 -24.60 -29.24 -14.39
CA LEU A 232 -23.57 -28.29 -13.95
C LEU A 232 -22.15 -28.89 -13.90
N TYR A 233 -21.23 -28.22 -14.57
CA TYR A 233 -19.80 -28.53 -14.68
C TYR A 233 -18.92 -27.36 -14.23
#